data_AF-A0A954NAB3-F1
#
_entry.id   AF-A0A954NAB3-F1
#
_cell.length_a   1.000
_cell.length_b   1.000
_cell.length_c   1.000
_cell.angle_alpha   90.00
_cell.angle_beta   90.00
_cell.angle_gamma   90.00
#
_symmetry.space_group_name_H-M   'P 1'
#
loop_
_entity.id
_entity.type
_entity.pdbx_description
1 polymer ?
#
loop_
_entity_poly.entity_id
_entity_poly.type
_entity_poly.pdbx_seq_one_letter_code
_entity_poly.pdbx_strand_id
1 'polypeptide(L)'
;MSTLGVVTALGTRIGESYDRHEAAHAIGQLVFTGQPADTEIVTIGGRIYELDTDATADSSGDVLIDITGDSNLADNITGIVAGINDDASATVTAVDDSANSTIWLYAKTAGAAGNAITLTTDFSNCTASAATLVDGRVGGVGRKQAIRHTITSAEASAGKVRVIDPTMGHLFTANIRIEDAGVINDTPDSTIAITQPNLLVITEGTTPAWTAGDVLVIELIGLEAVA
;
A
#
# COMPACT_ATOMS: atom_id res chain seq x y z
N MET A 1 -19.47 -33.23 -20.26
CA MET A 1 -18.95 -32.23 -19.31
C MET A 1 -20.15 -31.48 -18.76
N SER A 2 -20.52 -31.66 -17.50
CA SER A 2 -21.53 -30.81 -16.90
C SER A 2 -20.91 -29.41 -16.77
N THR A 3 -21.57 -28.42 -17.33
CA THR A 3 -21.29 -27.01 -17.04
C THR A 3 -21.55 -26.83 -15.56
N LEU A 4 -20.50 -26.80 -14.74
CA LEU A 4 -20.56 -26.33 -13.37
C LEU A 4 -21.12 -24.91 -13.45
N GLY A 5 -22.41 -24.75 -13.15
CA GLY A 5 -23.07 -23.44 -13.19
C GLY A 5 -22.26 -22.51 -12.30
N VAL A 6 -21.83 -21.37 -12.84
CA VAL A 6 -21.29 -20.31 -12.01
C VAL A 6 -22.47 -19.84 -11.16
N VAL A 7 -22.59 -20.36 -9.95
CA VAL A 7 -23.58 -19.89 -8.99
C VAL A 7 -23.08 -18.55 -8.48
N THR A 8 -23.54 -17.46 -9.11
CA THR A 8 -23.43 -16.09 -8.59
C THR A 8 -24.49 -15.86 -7.51
N ALA A 9 -24.60 -16.77 -6.53
CA ALA A 9 -25.39 -16.52 -5.34
C ALA A 9 -24.42 -16.00 -4.28
N LEU A 10 -24.41 -14.68 -4.10
CA LEU A 10 -23.89 -14.12 -2.85
C LEU A 10 -24.73 -14.77 -1.74
N GLY A 11 -24.11 -15.64 -0.95
CA GLY A 11 -24.72 -16.10 0.29
C GLY A 11 -25.14 -14.90 1.14
N THR A 12 -26.02 -15.13 2.11
CA THR A 12 -26.48 -14.03 2.98
C THR A 12 -25.27 -13.43 3.70
N ARG A 13 -25.02 -12.14 3.50
CA ARG A 13 -24.00 -11.38 4.23
C ARG A 13 -24.45 -11.27 5.68
N ILE A 14 -23.66 -11.80 6.61
CA ILE A 14 -24.00 -11.86 8.03
C ILE A 14 -23.15 -10.92 8.91
N GLY A 15 -22.14 -10.28 8.32
CA GLY A 15 -21.32 -9.28 8.99
C GLY A 15 -20.30 -8.68 8.04
N GLU A 16 -19.99 -7.40 8.26
CA GLU A 16 -18.95 -6.68 7.54
C GLU A 16 -18.16 -5.85 8.54
N SER A 17 -16.84 -5.90 8.45
CA SER A 17 -15.94 -5.02 9.18
C SER A 17 -14.98 -4.38 8.18
N TYR A 18 -14.68 -3.10 8.40
CA TYR A 18 -13.81 -2.32 7.56
C TYR A 18 -12.61 -1.86 8.38
N ASP A 19 -11.44 -2.33 8.00
CA ASP A 19 -10.17 -1.88 8.54
C ASP A 19 -9.59 -0.89 7.53
N ARG A 20 -9.53 0.39 7.90
CA ARG A 20 -8.87 1.39 7.06
C ARG A 20 -7.36 1.20 7.21
N HIS A 21 -6.71 0.72 6.15
CA HIS A 21 -5.26 0.83 6.05
C HIS A 21 -4.94 2.21 5.50
N GLU A 22 -4.21 3.00 6.27
CA GLU A 22 -3.68 4.27 5.78
C GLU A 22 -2.77 3.99 4.59
N ALA A 23 -2.91 4.79 3.54
CA ALA A 23 -2.01 4.72 2.41
C ALA A 23 -0.59 5.03 2.91
N ALA A 24 0.38 4.18 2.57
CA ALA A 24 1.77 4.45 2.91
C ALA A 24 2.32 5.59 2.04
N HIS A 25 3.17 6.43 2.61
CA HIS A 25 3.91 7.46 1.88
C HIS A 25 5.20 6.86 1.31
N ALA A 26 5.61 7.27 0.11
CA ALA A 26 6.93 6.96 -0.44
C ALA A 26 8.00 7.72 0.35
N ILE A 27 9.14 7.06 0.59
CA ILE A 27 10.22 7.57 1.44
C ILE A 27 11.52 7.61 0.63
N GLY A 28 11.94 8.79 0.23
CA GLY A 28 13.24 9.05 -0.36
C GLY A 28 14.24 9.52 0.69
N GLN A 29 15.51 9.60 0.31
CA GLN A 29 16.53 10.16 1.19
C GLN A 29 17.64 10.89 0.41
N LEU A 30 18.22 11.89 1.07
CA LEU A 30 19.47 12.52 0.70
C LEU A 30 20.49 12.17 1.79
N VAL A 31 21.61 11.56 1.42
CA VAL A 31 22.66 11.17 2.36
C VAL A 31 23.94 11.93 2.02
N PHE A 32 24.40 12.75 2.95
CA PHE A 32 25.54 13.64 2.79
C PHE A 32 26.82 13.01 3.31
N THR A 33 27.91 13.17 2.57
CA THR A 33 29.27 12.75 2.94
C THR A 33 30.18 13.94 3.28
N GLY A 34 29.68 15.16 3.12
CA GLY A 34 30.42 16.41 3.31
C GLY A 34 29.50 17.62 3.16
N GLN A 35 30.09 18.81 3.24
CA GLN A 35 29.33 20.05 3.11
C GLN A 35 28.77 20.20 1.69
N PRO A 36 27.50 20.63 1.54
CA PRO A 36 27.05 21.14 0.26
C PRO A 36 27.86 22.39 -0.13
N ALA A 37 28.01 22.60 -1.42
CA ALA A 37 28.63 23.79 -1.98
C ALA A 37 27.57 24.77 -2.51
N ASP A 38 28.02 26.00 -2.71
CA ASP A 38 27.25 27.05 -3.37
C ASP A 38 26.79 26.63 -4.76
N THR A 39 25.60 27.08 -5.17
CA THR A 39 24.95 26.82 -6.49
C THR A 39 24.61 25.35 -6.76
N GLU A 40 24.86 24.44 -5.82
CA GLU A 40 24.45 23.04 -5.96
C GLU A 40 22.92 22.93 -5.90
N ILE A 41 22.33 22.05 -6.71
CA ILE A 41 20.90 21.86 -6.83
C ILE A 41 20.42 20.43 -6.51
N VAL A 42 19.20 20.36 -5.96
CA VAL A 42 18.43 19.12 -5.83
C VAL A 42 17.05 19.31 -6.44
N THR A 43 16.64 18.40 -7.31
CA THR A 43 15.30 18.38 -7.88
C THR A 43 14.46 17.33 -7.16
N ILE A 44 13.38 17.75 -6.51
CA ILE A 44 12.45 16.89 -5.76
C ILE A 44 11.06 17.03 -6.35
N GLY A 45 10.52 15.95 -6.90
CA GLY A 45 9.19 15.97 -7.52
C GLY A 45 9.04 17.00 -8.66
N GLY A 46 10.14 17.30 -9.36
CA GLY A 46 10.19 18.30 -10.43
C GLY A 46 10.45 19.74 -9.98
N ARG A 47 10.52 20.00 -8.66
CA ARG A 47 10.86 21.30 -8.07
C ARG A 47 12.36 21.39 -7.83
N ILE A 48 13.03 22.46 -8.26
CA ILE A 48 14.50 22.63 -8.12
C ILE A 48 14.83 23.50 -6.89
N TYR A 49 15.59 22.97 -5.96
CA TYR A 49 16.11 23.71 -4.81
C TYR A 49 17.59 23.96 -5.01
N GLU A 50 18.00 25.23 -4.97
CA GLU A 50 19.38 25.69 -5.11
C GLU A 50 19.91 26.13 -3.76
N LEU A 51 21.13 25.73 -3.43
CA LEU A 51 21.81 26.13 -2.20
C LEU A 51 22.62 27.40 -2.44
N ASP A 52 22.40 28.41 -1.60
CA ASP A 52 23.08 29.71 -1.67
C ASP A 52 23.87 29.93 -0.38
N THR A 53 25.18 30.15 -0.52
CA THR A 53 26.11 30.40 0.59
C THR A 53 26.58 31.86 0.66
N ASP A 54 26.25 32.70 -0.32
CA ASP A 54 26.79 34.06 -0.43
C ASP A 54 25.75 35.18 -0.51
N ALA A 55 24.47 34.84 -0.30
CA ALA A 55 23.32 35.74 -0.26
C ALA A 55 23.14 36.55 -1.56
N THR A 56 23.75 36.09 -2.65
CA THR A 56 23.52 36.62 -3.98
C THR A 56 22.50 35.75 -4.69
N ALA A 57 21.48 36.37 -5.27
CA ALA A 57 20.43 35.65 -5.95
C ALA A 57 20.94 35.10 -7.30
N ASP A 58 21.66 33.99 -7.26
CA ASP A 58 21.79 33.11 -8.41
C ASP A 58 20.47 32.35 -8.60
N SER A 59 20.03 32.25 -9.86
CA SER A 59 18.63 31.96 -10.22
C SER A 59 18.49 30.68 -11.04
N SER A 60 19.32 29.69 -10.76
CA SER A 60 19.25 28.41 -11.44
C SER A 60 18.12 27.52 -10.90
N GLY A 61 17.72 27.74 -9.64
CA GLY A 61 16.66 27.05 -8.93
C GLY A 61 15.30 27.76 -8.90
N ASP A 62 14.30 26.96 -8.57
CA ASP A 62 12.92 27.40 -8.32
C ASP A 62 12.74 27.98 -6.91
N VAL A 63 13.53 27.47 -5.96
CA VAL A 63 13.57 27.84 -4.55
C VAL A 63 15.04 27.96 -4.16
N LEU A 64 15.41 29.12 -3.63
CA LEU A 64 16.74 29.37 -3.09
C LEU A 64 16.73 29.07 -1.59
N ILE A 65 17.62 28.18 -1.17
CA ILE A 65 17.81 27.79 0.23
C ILE A 65 19.09 28.47 0.70
N ASP A 66 18.91 29.50 1.53
CA ASP A 66 20.02 30.20 2.17
C ASP A 66 20.64 29.30 3.24
N ILE A 67 21.92 28.97 3.03
CA ILE A 67 22.79 28.25 3.97
C ILE A 67 23.98 29.14 4.39
N THR A 68 23.86 30.45 4.20
CA THR A 68 24.91 31.43 4.53
C THR A 68 25.18 31.44 6.03
N GLY A 69 26.43 31.18 6.40
CA GLY A 69 26.88 31.21 7.79
C GLY A 69 26.79 29.87 8.53
N ASP A 70 26.24 28.83 7.89
CA ASP A 70 26.20 27.49 8.43
C ASP A 70 27.59 26.86 8.39
N SER A 71 28.18 26.72 9.59
CA SER A 71 29.58 26.32 9.73
C SER A 71 29.83 24.81 9.70
N ASN A 72 28.77 24.01 9.84
CA ASN A 72 28.84 22.55 9.89
C ASN A 72 27.66 21.92 9.12
N LEU A 73 27.78 20.61 8.83
CA LEU A 73 26.82 19.90 7.99
C LEU A 73 25.44 19.76 8.64
N ALA A 74 25.36 19.71 9.97
CA ALA A 74 24.07 19.56 10.66
C ALA A 74 23.22 20.84 10.51
N ASP A 75 23.84 22.01 10.64
CA ASP A 75 23.18 23.30 10.42
C ASP A 75 22.68 23.41 8.97
N ASN A 76 23.53 23.07 7.99
CA ASN A 76 23.15 23.02 6.57
C ASN A 76 21.95 22.08 6.31
N ILE A 77 21.95 20.88 6.90
CA ILE A 77 20.82 19.94 6.80
C ILE A 77 19.55 20.56 7.39
N THR A 78 19.65 21.24 8.53
CA THR A 78 18.50 21.93 9.16
C THR A 78 17.95 23.01 8.22
N GLY A 79 18.83 23.83 7.63
CA GLY A 79 18.46 24.87 6.67
C GLY A 79 17.77 24.31 5.43
N ILE A 80 18.31 23.23 4.86
CA ILE A 80 17.72 22.54 3.70
C ILE A 80 16.32 21.98 4.04
N VAL A 81 16.18 21.32 5.19
CA VAL A 81 14.88 20.78 5.63
C VAL A 81 13.86 21.90 5.81
N ALA A 82 14.24 23.03 6.40
CA ALA A 82 13.38 24.19 6.55
C ALA A 82 12.96 24.76 5.19
N GLY A 83 13.91 24.99 4.28
CA GLY A 83 13.64 25.51 2.94
C GLY A 83 12.68 24.64 2.12
N ILE A 84 12.85 23.31 2.17
CA ILE A 84 11.92 22.37 1.51
C ILE A 84 10.52 22.44 2.13
N ASN A 85 10.42 22.50 3.45
CA ASN A 85 9.13 22.48 4.15
C ASN A 85 8.38 23.83 4.06
N ASP A 86 9.09 24.94 3.91
CA ASP A 86 8.52 26.28 3.70
C ASP A 86 8.03 26.50 2.26
N ASP A 87 8.49 25.71 1.28
CA ASP A 87 7.93 25.72 -0.07
C ASP A 87 6.52 25.10 -0.10
N ALA A 88 5.51 25.96 -0.21
CA ALA A 88 4.11 25.57 -0.32
C ALA A 88 3.83 24.66 -1.54
N SER A 89 4.68 24.70 -2.57
CA SER A 89 4.56 23.87 -3.78
C SER A 89 5.31 22.54 -3.66
N ALA A 90 6.05 22.30 -2.58
CA ALA A 90 6.76 21.05 -2.37
C ALA A 90 5.80 19.86 -2.36
N THR A 91 6.15 18.79 -3.06
CA THR A 91 5.39 17.53 -3.11
C THR A 91 5.76 16.55 -2.00
N VAL A 92 6.77 16.91 -1.18
CA VAL A 92 7.27 16.11 -0.06
C VAL A 92 7.29 16.94 1.23
N THR A 93 7.36 16.25 2.36
CA THR A 93 7.78 16.77 3.65
C THR A 93 9.18 16.24 3.94
N ALA A 94 10.12 17.13 4.30
CA ALA A 94 11.48 16.76 4.68
C ALA A 94 11.58 16.58 6.21
N VAL A 95 12.39 15.63 6.65
CA VAL A 95 12.68 15.35 8.05
C VAL A 95 14.20 15.34 8.26
N ASP A 96 14.63 16.09 9.26
CA ASP A 96 16.03 16.20 9.69
C ASP A 96 16.48 14.92 10.40
N ASP A 97 17.54 14.31 9.89
CA ASP A 97 18.32 13.27 10.56
C ASP A 97 19.83 13.60 10.45
N SER A 98 20.17 14.84 10.79
CA SER A 98 21.51 15.40 10.76
C SER A 98 22.51 14.61 11.60
N ALA A 99 22.06 13.92 12.65
CA ALA A 99 22.88 12.97 13.43
C ALA A 99 23.46 11.84 12.57
N ASN A 100 22.76 11.45 11.50
CA ASN A 100 23.20 10.46 10.50
C ASN A 100 23.53 11.10 9.15
N SER A 101 23.71 12.43 9.09
CA SER A 101 23.96 13.17 7.86
C SER A 101 22.93 12.87 6.76
N THR A 102 21.67 12.68 7.15
CA THR A 102 20.59 12.24 6.26
C THR A 102 19.41 13.20 6.32
N ILE A 103 18.75 13.40 5.18
CA ILE A 103 17.41 14.00 5.09
C ILE A 103 16.46 12.93 4.58
N TRP A 104 15.39 12.68 5.32
CA TRP A 104 14.30 11.82 4.88
C TRP A 104 13.22 12.64 4.17
N LEU A 105 12.74 12.15 3.03
CA LEU A 105 11.71 12.81 2.23
C LEU A 105 10.47 11.93 2.18
N TYR A 106 9.34 12.43 2.66
CA TYR A 106 8.05 11.73 2.65
C TYR A 106 7.14 12.40 1.63
N ALA A 107 6.60 11.67 0.65
CA ALA A 107 5.61 12.23 -0.28
C ALA A 107 4.42 12.80 0.50
N LYS A 108 3.91 13.99 0.20
CA LYS A 108 2.71 14.55 0.88
C LYS A 108 1.45 13.78 0.54
N THR A 109 1.40 13.21 -0.68
CA THR A 109 0.27 12.41 -1.15
C THR A 109 0.60 10.93 -1.04
N ALA A 110 -0.06 10.23 -0.12
CA ALA A 110 -0.01 8.77 -0.08
C ALA A 110 -0.88 8.15 -1.19
N GLY A 111 -0.52 6.97 -1.72
CA GLY A 111 -1.32 6.27 -2.75
C GLY A 111 -0.55 5.85 -4.01
N ALA A 112 -1.19 5.76 -5.19
CA ALA A 112 -0.58 5.13 -6.38
C ALA A 112 0.06 6.11 -7.40
N ALA A 113 -0.56 7.27 -7.64
CA ALA A 113 -0.15 8.17 -8.72
C ALA A 113 0.66 9.41 -8.25
N GLY A 114 0.42 9.88 -7.02
CA GLY A 114 1.13 11.02 -6.41
C GLY A 114 2.21 10.63 -5.38
N ASN A 115 2.48 9.33 -5.27
CA ASN A 115 3.28 8.73 -4.20
C ASN A 115 4.59 8.14 -4.76
N ALA A 116 5.24 8.94 -5.59
CA ALA A 116 6.56 8.65 -6.11
C ALA A 116 7.39 9.90 -5.87
N ILE A 117 8.60 9.71 -5.38
CA ILE A 117 9.55 10.81 -5.22
C ILE A 117 10.56 10.66 -6.35
N THR A 118 10.41 11.48 -7.39
CA THR A 118 11.49 11.68 -8.36
C THR A 118 12.54 12.56 -7.70
N LEU A 119 13.77 12.06 -7.63
CA LEU A 119 14.87 12.73 -6.94
C LEU A 119 16.11 12.69 -7.80
N THR A 120 16.66 13.86 -8.12
CA THR A 120 17.96 14.02 -8.78
C THR A 120 18.74 15.13 -8.08
N THR A 121 20.05 15.03 -8.05
CA THR A 121 20.92 16.04 -7.43
C THR A 121 22.23 16.11 -8.19
N ASP A 122 22.87 17.28 -8.18
CA ASP A 122 24.25 17.47 -8.63
C ASP A 122 25.23 17.71 -7.47
N PHE A 123 24.75 17.58 -6.23
CA PHE A 123 25.54 17.75 -5.02
C PHE A 123 26.77 16.85 -5.08
N SER A 124 27.96 17.45 -5.00
CA SER A 124 29.23 16.75 -5.03
C SER A 124 29.44 15.82 -3.83
N ASN A 125 28.80 16.16 -2.71
CA ASN A 125 28.91 15.47 -1.41
C ASN A 125 27.59 14.84 -0.95
N CYS A 126 26.66 14.53 -1.86
CA CYS A 126 25.40 13.89 -1.49
C CYS A 126 25.02 12.77 -2.46
N THR A 127 24.39 11.74 -1.90
CA THR A 127 23.76 10.69 -2.68
C THR A 127 22.25 10.77 -2.50
N ALA A 128 21.54 10.84 -3.63
CA ALA A 128 20.09 10.81 -3.67
C ALA A 128 19.60 9.38 -3.88
N SER A 129 18.70 8.92 -3.02
CA SER A 129 17.92 7.71 -3.26
C SER A 129 16.46 8.09 -3.44
N ALA A 130 16.01 8.07 -4.69
CA ALA A 130 14.60 8.14 -5.02
C ALA A 130 13.86 6.93 -4.42
N ALA A 131 12.55 7.08 -4.24
CA ALA A 131 11.71 5.95 -3.88
C ALA A 131 10.39 5.98 -4.61
N THR A 132 10.05 4.82 -5.14
CA THR A 132 8.67 4.42 -5.39
C THR A 132 8.20 3.66 -4.15
N LEU A 133 6.92 3.78 -3.78
CA LEU A 133 6.24 2.98 -2.75
C LEU A 133 7.01 1.73 -2.28
N VAL A 134 7.44 1.71 -1.02
CA VAL A 134 7.77 0.45 -0.36
C VAL A 134 6.51 -0.43 -0.44
N ASP A 135 6.63 -1.59 -1.10
CA ASP A 135 5.58 -2.58 -1.35
C ASP A 135 4.45 -2.24 -2.34
N GLY A 136 4.47 -1.08 -3.03
CA GLY A 136 3.56 -0.81 -4.15
C GLY A 136 2.06 -0.72 -3.80
N ARG A 137 1.69 -0.51 -2.53
CA ARG A 137 0.28 -0.56 -2.12
C ARG A 137 -0.38 0.82 -2.08
N VAL A 138 -1.40 0.98 -2.91
CA VAL A 138 -2.41 2.04 -2.76
C VAL A 138 -3.10 1.81 -1.42
N GLY A 139 -3.28 2.85 -0.60
CA GLY A 139 -4.17 2.72 0.56
C GLY A 139 -5.54 2.25 0.07
N GLY A 140 -6.09 1.27 0.76
CA GLY A 140 -7.37 0.67 0.42
C GLY A 140 -8.11 0.35 1.71
N VAL A 141 -9.44 0.31 1.62
CA VAL A 141 -10.23 -0.16 2.75
C VAL A 141 -10.09 -1.68 2.77
N GLY A 142 -9.36 -2.19 3.75
CA GLY A 142 -9.38 -3.60 4.09
C GLY A 142 -10.79 -3.96 4.49
N ARG A 143 -11.36 -4.97 3.84
CA ARG A 143 -12.72 -5.41 4.11
C ARG A 143 -12.68 -6.86 4.54
N LYS A 144 -13.30 -7.10 5.70
CA LYS A 144 -13.65 -8.43 6.19
C LYS A 144 -15.15 -8.61 5.98
N GLN A 145 -15.54 -9.67 5.29
CA GLN A 145 -16.94 -9.97 5.05
C GLN A 145 -17.23 -11.43 5.40
N ALA A 146 -18.27 -11.65 6.19
CA ALA A 146 -18.76 -12.98 6.48
C ALA A 146 -19.96 -13.31 5.58
N ILE A 147 -19.84 -14.39 4.82
CA ILE A 147 -20.88 -14.95 3.93
C ILE A 147 -21.35 -16.28 4.51
N ARG A 148 -22.65 -16.49 4.55
CA ARG A 148 -23.26 -17.81 4.76
C ARG A 148 -23.78 -18.38 3.45
N HIS A 149 -23.25 -19.52 3.03
CA HIS A 149 -23.65 -20.23 1.81
C HIS A 149 -24.19 -21.61 2.13
N THR A 150 -25.41 -21.92 1.67
CA THR A 150 -25.96 -23.27 1.79
C THR A 150 -25.52 -24.11 0.60
N ILE A 151 -24.81 -25.21 0.85
CA ILE A 151 -24.28 -26.11 -0.17
C ILE A 151 -25.44 -26.74 -0.95
N THR A 152 -25.41 -26.58 -2.27
CA THR A 152 -26.37 -27.22 -3.18
C THR A 152 -25.96 -28.66 -3.47
N SER A 153 -26.90 -29.50 -3.93
CA SER A 153 -26.60 -30.88 -4.33
C SER A 153 -25.55 -30.97 -5.45
N ALA A 154 -25.49 -29.98 -6.34
CA ALA A 154 -24.50 -29.95 -7.41
C ALA A 154 -23.09 -29.67 -6.87
N GLU A 155 -22.97 -28.76 -5.90
CA GLU A 155 -21.70 -28.42 -5.25
C GLU A 155 -21.18 -29.55 -4.38
N ALA A 156 -22.05 -30.19 -3.59
CA ALA A 156 -21.74 -31.39 -2.82
C ALA A 156 -21.24 -32.52 -3.73
N SER A 157 -21.94 -32.79 -4.84
CA SER A 157 -21.49 -33.82 -5.79
C SER A 157 -20.17 -33.47 -6.49
N ALA A 158 -19.84 -32.19 -6.64
CA ALA A 158 -18.61 -31.74 -7.28
C ALA A 158 -17.43 -31.59 -6.30
N GLY A 159 -17.72 -31.58 -4.99
CA GLY A 159 -16.78 -31.21 -3.93
C GLY A 159 -16.19 -29.81 -4.11
N LYS A 160 -16.96 -28.88 -4.71
CA LYS A 160 -16.49 -27.53 -5.06
C LYS A 160 -17.56 -26.47 -4.90
N VAL A 161 -17.19 -25.37 -4.25
CA VAL A 161 -17.98 -24.13 -4.15
C VAL A 161 -17.17 -22.99 -4.74
N ARG A 162 -17.84 -22.13 -5.52
CA ARG A 162 -17.24 -20.94 -6.13
C ARG A 162 -17.93 -19.72 -5.55
N VAL A 163 -17.17 -18.85 -4.90
CA VAL A 163 -17.68 -17.59 -4.34
C VAL A 163 -17.06 -16.43 -5.09
N ILE A 164 -17.92 -15.56 -5.62
CA ILE A 164 -17.52 -14.31 -6.28
C ILE A 164 -18.10 -13.17 -5.46
N ASP A 165 -17.25 -12.32 -4.89
CA ASP A 165 -17.70 -11.02 -4.36
C ASP A 165 -17.30 -9.90 -5.31
N PRO A 166 -18.22 -9.40 -6.16
CA PRO A 166 -17.89 -8.32 -7.10
C PRO A 166 -17.56 -6.99 -6.41
N THR A 167 -17.84 -6.87 -5.10
CA THR A 167 -17.55 -5.67 -4.33
C THR A 167 -16.16 -5.67 -3.68
N MET A 168 -15.41 -6.78 -3.78
CA MET A 168 -13.99 -6.83 -3.45
C MET A 168 -13.16 -6.71 -4.74
N GLY A 169 -12.23 -5.76 -4.77
CA GLY A 169 -11.30 -5.58 -5.89
C GLY A 169 -10.19 -6.62 -5.88
N HIS A 170 -9.78 -7.04 -4.68
CA HIS A 170 -8.77 -8.07 -4.46
C HIS A 170 -9.06 -8.86 -3.18
N LEU A 171 -9.17 -10.19 -3.30
CA LEU A 171 -9.22 -11.12 -2.18
C LEU A 171 -7.79 -11.56 -1.84
N PHE A 172 -7.44 -11.53 -0.56
CA PHE A 172 -6.12 -11.97 -0.08
C PHE A 172 -6.16 -13.35 0.55
N THR A 173 -7.20 -13.59 1.35
CA THR A 173 -7.39 -14.86 2.05
C THR A 173 -8.87 -15.06 2.36
N ALA A 174 -9.22 -16.29 2.72
CA ALA A 174 -10.51 -16.61 3.29
C ALA A 174 -10.32 -17.61 4.44
N ASN A 175 -11.09 -17.44 5.50
CA ASN A 175 -11.27 -18.47 6.53
C ASN A 175 -12.62 -19.15 6.29
N ILE A 176 -12.67 -20.47 6.50
CA ILE A 176 -13.86 -21.26 6.23
C ILE A 176 -14.17 -22.13 7.44
N ARG A 177 -15.46 -22.20 7.77
CA ARG A 177 -16.03 -23.16 8.71
C ARG A 177 -17.28 -23.78 8.09
N ILE A 178 -17.58 -25.03 8.44
CA ILE A 178 -18.83 -25.68 8.03
C ILE A 178 -19.72 -25.84 9.24
N GLU A 179 -20.98 -25.49 9.07
CA GLU A 179 -22.06 -25.87 9.95
C GLU A 179 -22.81 -27.05 9.33
N ASP A 180 -22.58 -28.24 9.89
CA ASP A 180 -23.26 -29.48 9.52
C ASP A 180 -24.24 -29.82 10.66
N ALA A 181 -25.54 -29.89 10.33
CA ALA A 181 -26.62 -30.14 11.28
C ALA A 181 -26.59 -29.26 12.55
N GLY A 182 -26.11 -28.01 12.44
CA GLY A 182 -26.02 -27.07 13.55
C GLY A 182 -24.73 -27.18 14.39
N VAL A 183 -23.80 -28.05 14.01
CA VAL A 183 -22.46 -28.16 14.62
C VAL A 183 -21.44 -27.44 13.74
N ILE A 184 -20.73 -26.48 14.31
CA ILE A 184 -19.63 -25.78 13.62
C ILE A 184 -18.37 -26.66 13.70
N ASN A 185 -17.92 -27.13 12.55
CA ASN A 185 -16.70 -27.88 12.36
C ASN A 185 -15.69 -27.04 11.59
N ASP A 186 -14.43 -27.07 12.04
CA ASP A 186 -13.33 -26.61 11.22
C ASP A 186 -13.14 -27.58 10.04
N THR A 187 -12.72 -27.06 8.89
CA THR A 187 -12.46 -27.86 7.68
C THR A 187 -10.96 -27.92 7.40
N PRO A 188 -10.16 -28.60 8.24
CA PRO A 188 -8.70 -28.52 8.16
C PRO A 188 -8.13 -28.98 6.81
N ASP A 189 -8.86 -29.85 6.11
CA ASP A 189 -8.41 -30.48 4.87
C ASP A 189 -9.00 -29.84 3.60
N SER A 190 -9.88 -28.83 3.75
CA SER A 190 -10.40 -28.10 2.58
C SER A 190 -9.32 -27.20 2.00
N THR A 191 -9.24 -27.14 0.67
CA THR A 191 -8.27 -26.27 -0.01
C THR A 191 -8.95 -25.02 -0.53
N ILE A 192 -8.28 -23.88 -0.36
CA ILE A 192 -8.76 -22.56 -0.73
C ILE A 192 -7.84 -22.02 -1.82
N ALA A 193 -8.42 -21.69 -2.97
CA ALA A 193 -7.69 -21.10 -4.08
C ALA A 193 -8.35 -19.79 -4.53
N ILE A 194 -7.58 -18.71 -4.53
CA ILE A 194 -7.98 -17.44 -5.13
C ILE A 194 -7.53 -17.47 -6.58
N THR A 195 -8.48 -17.63 -7.50
CA THR A 195 -8.18 -17.92 -8.92
C THR A 195 -8.30 -16.69 -9.82
N GLN A 196 -8.98 -15.66 -9.34
CA GLN A 196 -9.06 -14.31 -9.91
C GLN A 196 -9.13 -13.32 -8.75
N PRO A 197 -8.91 -12.01 -8.96
CA PRO A 197 -8.90 -11.03 -7.87
C PRO A 197 -10.14 -11.08 -6.97
N ASN A 198 -11.29 -11.51 -7.45
CA ASN A 198 -12.54 -11.57 -6.69
C ASN A 198 -13.20 -12.96 -6.68
N LEU A 199 -12.50 -14.01 -7.13
CA LEU A 199 -13.03 -15.38 -7.21
C LEU A 199 -12.29 -16.32 -6.26
N LEU A 200 -13.02 -16.77 -5.24
CA LEU A 200 -12.64 -17.83 -4.34
C LEU A 200 -13.17 -19.17 -4.86
N VAL A 201 -12.31 -20.18 -4.91
CA VAL A 201 -12.69 -21.58 -5.14
C VAL A 201 -12.33 -22.37 -3.90
N ILE A 202 -13.34 -22.99 -3.32
CA ILE A 202 -13.19 -23.88 -2.17
C ILE A 202 -13.37 -25.29 -2.70
N THR A 203 -12.37 -26.14 -2.47
CA THR A 203 -12.47 -27.57 -2.76
C THR A 203 -12.56 -28.32 -1.45
N GLU A 204 -13.55 -29.19 -1.37
CA GLU A 204 -13.85 -30.06 -0.25
C GLU A 204 -12.63 -30.89 0.16
N GLY A 205 -12.45 -31.05 1.47
CA GLY A 205 -11.49 -32.00 2.05
C GLY A 205 -12.04 -33.43 2.05
N THR A 206 -11.46 -34.32 2.86
CA THR A 206 -11.97 -35.70 2.98
C THR A 206 -12.93 -35.88 4.17
N THR A 207 -12.91 -34.96 5.15
CA THR A 207 -13.70 -35.07 6.38
C THR A 207 -14.06 -33.70 6.97
N PRO A 208 -15.34 -33.42 7.31
CA PRO A 208 -16.53 -34.12 6.86
C PRO A 208 -16.78 -33.91 5.36
N ALA A 209 -17.42 -34.88 4.72
CA ALA A 209 -17.87 -34.71 3.35
C ALA A 209 -19.08 -33.77 3.30
N TRP A 210 -19.10 -32.85 2.35
CA TRP A 210 -20.17 -31.89 2.14
C TRP A 210 -21.44 -32.61 1.70
N THR A 211 -22.53 -32.33 2.40
CA THR A 211 -23.88 -32.75 2.02
C THR A 211 -24.71 -31.55 1.59
N ALA A 212 -25.73 -31.82 0.76
CA ALA A 212 -26.65 -30.77 0.35
C ALA A 212 -27.44 -30.26 1.56
N GLY A 213 -27.40 -28.95 1.81
CA GLY A 213 -28.02 -28.33 2.97
C GLY A 213 -27.05 -27.92 4.07
N ASP A 214 -25.80 -28.42 4.04
CA ASP A 214 -24.73 -27.91 4.91
C ASP A 214 -24.51 -26.42 4.67
N VAL A 215 -24.06 -25.70 5.69
CA VAL A 215 -23.83 -24.26 5.60
C VAL A 215 -22.34 -23.96 5.73
N LEU A 216 -21.75 -23.38 4.68
CA LEU A 216 -20.43 -22.79 4.72
C LEU A 216 -20.52 -21.38 5.31
N VAL A 217 -19.73 -21.13 6.35
CA VAL A 217 -19.45 -19.78 6.85
C VAL A 217 -18.07 -19.39 6.33
N ILE A 218 -18.04 -18.38 5.48
CA ILE A 218 -16.84 -17.95 4.75
C ILE A 218 -16.54 -16.52 5.18
N GLU A 219 -15.40 -16.32 5.84
CA GLU A 219 -14.87 -15.00 6.14
C GLU A 219 -13.87 -14.62 5.05
N LEU A 220 -14.28 -13.71 4.18
CA LEU A 220 -13.45 -13.13 3.12
C LEU A 220 -12.64 -11.97 3.69
N ILE A 221 -11.35 -11.91 3.35
CA ILE A 221 -10.47 -10.80 3.69
C ILE A 221 -9.85 -10.27 2.40
N GLY A 222 -10.09 -9.01 2.08
CA GLY A 222 -9.67 -8.39 0.83
C GLY A 222 -9.61 -6.86 0.88
N LEU A 223 -9.37 -6.25 -0.27
CA LEU A 223 -9.58 -4.81 -0.51
C LEU A 223 -10.91 -4.60 -1.21
N GLU A 224 -11.60 -3.53 -0.83
CA GLU A 224 -12.74 -3.03 -1.59
C GLU A 224 -12.32 -2.65 -3.02
N ALA A 225 -13.21 -2.90 -3.99
CA ALA A 225 -12.98 -2.45 -5.35
C ALA A 225 -12.99 -0.91 -5.38
N VAL A 226 -11.92 -0.30 -5.92
CA VAL A 226 -11.93 1.14 -6.20
C VAL A 226 -12.92 1.35 -7.35
N ALA A 227 -13.98 2.13 -7.08
CA ALA A 227 -14.99 2.49 -8.08
C ALA A 227 -14.43 3.37 -9.21
#